data_AF-A0A931DXE1-F1
#
_entry.id   AF-A0A931DXE1-F1
#
_cell.length_a   1.000
_cell.length_b   1.000
_cell.length_c   1.000
_cell.angle_alpha   90.00
_cell.angle_beta   90.00
_cell.angle_gamma   90.00
#
_symmetry.space_group_name_H-M   'P 1'
#
loop_
_entity.id
_entity.type
_entity.pdbx_description
1 polymer ?
#
loop_
_entity_poly.entity_id
_entity_poly.type
_entity_poly.pdbx_seq_one_letter_code
_entity_poly.pdbx_strand_id
1 'polypeptide(L)'
;MPFGLHGVGTVATSLIISSSGPWSISLAPLASVPATAFPAAGSGDQVFRYDGRANDWMVTKSNAIGGTFDVRQYFGGIATDAAYSGEGNYSGHAPINAGSSLIAIPSRDHWTISASR
;
A
#
# COMPACT_ATOMS: atom_id res chain seq x y z
N MET A 1 18.06 4.32 11.03
CA MET A 1 17.11 3.41 10.36
C MET A 1 17.14 3.76 8.87
N PRO A 2 17.58 2.87 7.98
CA PRO A 2 17.60 3.15 6.54
C PRO A 2 16.18 3.17 5.97
N PHE A 3 16.00 3.87 4.86
CA PHE A 3 14.72 4.09 4.16
C PHE A 3 14.61 3.08 2.99
N GLY A 4 13.54 2.28 2.95
CA GLY A 4 13.22 1.44 1.78
C GLY A 4 12.54 0.10 2.08
N LEU A 5 11.95 -0.48 1.04
CA LEU A 5 11.42 -1.85 1.02
C LEU A 5 12.60 -2.84 0.99
N HIS A 6 12.67 -3.73 1.99
CA HIS A 6 13.65 -4.81 2.01
C HIS A 6 13.18 -5.91 1.05
N GLY A 7 13.43 -5.71 -0.25
CA GLY A 7 13.50 -6.83 -1.18
C GLY A 7 14.68 -7.72 -0.76
N VAL A 8 14.51 -9.04 -0.84
CA VAL A 8 15.57 -10.04 -0.70
C VAL A 8 16.86 -9.56 -1.40
N GLY A 9 17.89 -9.21 -0.62
CA GLY A 9 19.12 -8.59 -1.11
C GLY A 9 19.82 -7.67 -0.09
N THR A 10 20.92 -7.05 -0.50
CA THR A 10 21.62 -6.02 0.28
C THR A 10 20.77 -4.73 0.35
N VAL A 11 21.00 -3.91 1.37
CA VAL A 11 20.29 -2.62 1.54
C VAL A 11 20.46 -1.79 0.27
N ALA A 12 19.35 -1.38 -0.36
CA ALA A 12 19.38 -0.54 -1.54
C ALA A 12 19.99 0.83 -1.19
N THR A 13 21.05 1.24 -1.90
CA THR A 13 21.74 2.51 -1.69
C THR A 13 21.53 3.52 -2.82
N SER A 14 20.87 3.12 -3.90
CA SER A 14 20.64 3.95 -5.08
C SER A 14 19.23 3.76 -5.65
N LEU A 15 18.71 4.83 -6.24
CA LEU A 15 17.48 4.84 -7.03
C LEU A 15 17.85 5.14 -8.48
N ILE A 16 17.46 4.25 -9.41
CA ILE A 16 17.71 4.42 -10.84
C ILE A 16 16.38 4.77 -11.52
N ILE A 17 16.39 5.84 -12.31
CA ILE A 17 15.21 6.35 -13.02
C ILE A 17 15.58 6.48 -14.49
N SER A 18 14.81 5.81 -15.35
CA SER A 18 14.94 5.91 -16.80
C SER A 18 13.68 6.57 -17.36
N SER A 19 13.81 7.82 -17.81
CA SER A 19 12.70 8.59 -18.40
C SER A 19 13.21 9.36 -19.63
N SER A 20 12.39 9.42 -20.68
CA SER A 20 12.64 10.21 -21.89
C SER A 20 12.03 11.63 -21.83
N GLY A 21 11.28 11.96 -20.78
CA GLY A 21 10.64 13.26 -20.58
C GLY A 21 10.93 13.85 -19.19
N PRO A 22 10.43 15.07 -18.92
CA PRO A 22 10.58 15.73 -17.63
C PRO A 22 10.01 14.85 -16.50
N TRP A 23 10.76 14.73 -15.40
CA TRP A 23 10.33 13.95 -14.24
C TRP A 23 10.72 14.67 -12.95
N SER A 24 10.01 14.35 -11.86
CA SER A 24 10.31 14.83 -10.52
C SER A 24 10.07 13.71 -9.52
N ILE A 25 10.89 13.67 -8.46
CA ILE A 25 10.73 12.74 -7.34
C ILE A 25 10.80 13.53 -6.05
N SER A 26 9.85 13.25 -5.17
CA SER A 26 9.87 13.69 -3.78
C SER A 26 10.06 12.48 -2.88
N LEU A 27 11.12 12.50 -2.08
CA LEU A 27 11.36 11.49 -1.04
C LEU A 27 10.95 12.07 0.30
N ALA A 28 10.15 11.31 1.06
CA ALA A 28 9.69 11.70 2.38
C ALA A 28 10.07 10.61 3.40
N PRO A 29 10.41 10.99 4.65
CA PRO A 29 10.62 10.01 5.71
C PRO A 29 9.37 9.16 5.95
N LEU A 30 9.52 7.86 6.23
CA LEU A 30 8.37 7.00 6.58
C LEU A 30 7.57 7.55 7.78
N ALA A 31 8.22 8.28 8.68
CA ALA A 31 7.58 8.92 9.82
C ALA A 31 6.57 10.02 9.43
N SER A 32 6.68 10.61 8.23
CA SER A 32 5.74 11.62 7.74
C SER A 32 4.52 11.02 7.04
N VAL A 33 4.48 9.70 6.87
CA VAL A 33 3.30 9.01 6.34
C VAL A 33 2.16 9.12 7.36
N PRO A 34 0.92 9.44 6.93
CA PRO A 34 -0.22 9.53 7.83
C PRO A 34 -0.41 8.24 8.63
N ALA A 35 -0.50 8.37 9.95
CA ALA A 35 -1.01 7.30 10.79
C ALA A 35 -2.51 7.18 10.59
N THR A 36 -2.98 5.98 10.27
CA THR A 36 -4.40 5.70 10.20
C THR A 36 -4.69 4.37 10.88
N ALA A 37 -5.74 4.37 11.70
CA ALA A 37 -6.32 3.11 12.16
C ALA A 37 -6.99 2.38 10.98
N PHE A 38 -7.39 3.12 9.95
CA PHE A 38 -8.21 2.62 8.87
C PHE A 38 -8.32 3.60 7.70
N PRO A 39 -7.76 3.31 6.52
CA PRO A 39 -7.95 4.14 5.35
C PRO A 39 -9.32 3.85 4.72
N ALA A 40 -10.37 4.56 5.14
CA ALA A 40 -11.75 4.29 4.73
C ALA A 40 -11.99 4.44 3.21
N ALA A 41 -11.27 5.35 2.55
CA ALA A 41 -11.33 5.55 1.11
C ALA A 41 -10.08 6.25 0.59
N GLY A 42 -9.83 6.11 -0.72
CA GLY A 42 -8.75 6.83 -1.38
C GLY A 42 -8.82 6.74 -2.90
N SER A 43 -7.84 7.40 -3.53
CA SER A 43 -7.65 7.42 -4.97
C SER A 43 -6.16 7.38 -5.27
N GLY A 44 -5.78 6.62 -6.29
CA GLY A 44 -4.38 6.49 -6.65
C GLY A 44 -3.61 5.62 -5.64
N ASP A 45 -2.29 5.64 -5.80
CA ASP A 45 -1.36 5.00 -4.87
C ASP A 45 -1.38 5.71 -3.52
N GLN A 46 -1.52 4.95 -2.45
CA GLN A 46 -1.48 5.48 -1.08
C GLN A 46 -0.64 4.61 -0.17
N VAL A 47 -0.02 5.25 0.83
CA VAL A 47 0.75 4.59 1.89
C VAL A 47 0.31 5.13 3.24
N PHE A 48 0.21 4.24 4.21
CA PHE A 48 -0.31 4.52 5.55
C PHE A 48 0.54 3.85 6.62
N ARG A 49 0.68 4.48 7.78
CA ARG A 49 1.18 3.82 8.98
C ARG A 49 0.02 3.14 9.71
N TYR A 50 0.22 1.88 10.07
CA TYR A 50 -0.75 1.07 10.80
C TYR A 50 -0.15 0.56 12.09
N ASP A 51 -0.80 0.86 13.22
CA ASP A 51 -0.43 0.40 14.56
C ASP A 51 -1.62 -0.31 15.23
N GLY A 52 -2.59 -0.78 14.43
CA GLY A 52 -3.85 -1.35 14.88
C GLY A 52 -3.78 -2.83 15.26
N ARG A 53 -4.93 -3.37 15.68
CA ARG A 53 -5.13 -4.80 15.96
C ARG A 53 -5.23 -5.62 14.66
N ALA A 54 -5.13 -6.94 14.74
CA ALA A 54 -5.46 -7.78 13.59
C ALA A 54 -6.94 -7.57 13.22
N ASN A 55 -7.22 -7.46 11.92
CA ASN A 55 -8.57 -7.26 11.42
C ASN A 55 -8.71 -7.83 10.01
N ASP A 56 -9.93 -8.11 9.59
CA ASP A 56 -10.23 -8.44 8.21
C ASP A 56 -10.96 -7.25 7.57
N TRP A 57 -10.37 -6.70 6.53
CA TRP A 57 -10.89 -5.51 5.88
C TRP A 57 -11.69 -5.90 4.64
N MET A 58 -12.93 -5.42 4.55
CA MET A 58 -13.69 -5.48 3.32
C MET A 58 -13.20 -4.37 2.40
N VAL A 59 -12.52 -4.74 1.33
CA VAL A 59 -11.94 -3.83 0.35
C VAL A 59 -12.78 -3.86 -0.91
N THR A 60 -13.12 -2.67 -1.41
CA THR A 60 -13.81 -2.53 -2.69
C THR A 60 -13.11 -1.54 -3.61
N LYS A 61 -13.11 -1.87 -4.88
CA LYS A 61 -12.63 -1.04 -5.98
C LYS A 61 -13.73 -0.95 -7.01
N SER A 62 -14.10 0.27 -7.39
CA SER A 62 -15.20 0.54 -8.30
C SER A 62 -14.75 1.46 -9.42
N ASN A 63 -15.45 1.40 -10.55
CA ASN A 63 -15.15 2.20 -11.75
C ASN A 63 -13.72 2.00 -12.25
N ALA A 64 -13.23 0.75 -12.23
CA ALA A 64 -11.86 0.45 -12.61
C ALA A 64 -11.61 0.82 -14.09
N ILE A 65 -10.64 1.70 -14.32
CA ILE A 65 -10.16 2.09 -15.65
C ILE A 65 -8.94 1.28 -16.10
N GLY A 66 -8.49 0.33 -15.27
CA GLY A 66 -7.43 -0.63 -15.57
C GLY A 66 -6.22 -0.52 -14.63
N GLY A 67 -5.37 -1.55 -14.65
CA GLY A 67 -4.19 -1.65 -13.80
C GLY A 67 -4.42 -2.39 -12.49
N THR A 68 -3.31 -2.72 -11.83
CA THR A 68 -3.29 -3.54 -10.61
C THR A 68 -3.87 -2.77 -9.43
N PHE A 69 -4.73 -3.45 -8.68
CA PHE A 69 -5.13 -3.04 -7.35
C PHE A 69 -4.66 -4.09 -6.36
N ASP A 70 -4.03 -3.64 -5.29
CA ASP A 70 -3.48 -4.48 -4.23
C ASP A 70 -3.56 -3.76 -2.89
N VAL A 71 -3.65 -4.51 -1.81
CA VAL A 71 -3.51 -4.03 -0.44
C VAL A 71 -2.41 -4.87 0.20
N ARG A 72 -1.25 -4.24 0.39
CA ARG A 72 -0.06 -4.89 0.94
C ARG A 72 0.27 -4.33 2.31
N GLN A 73 0.59 -5.21 3.24
CA GLN A 73 1.14 -4.83 4.54
C GLN A 73 2.64 -5.13 4.58
N TYR A 74 3.41 -4.22 5.18
CA TYR A 74 4.86 -4.34 5.27
C TYR A 74 5.34 -4.27 6.72
N PHE A 75 6.10 -5.29 7.13
CA PHE A 75 6.78 -5.36 8.42
C PHE A 75 8.29 -5.36 8.21
N GLY A 76 8.99 -4.36 8.75
CA GLY A 76 10.45 -4.27 8.58
C GLY A 76 10.90 -4.31 7.11
N GLY A 77 10.07 -3.81 6.19
CA GLY A 77 10.33 -3.80 4.75
C GLY A 77 9.97 -5.09 3.99
N ILE A 78 9.48 -6.13 4.65
CA ILE A 78 9.00 -7.36 4.02
C ILE A 78 7.50 -7.26 3.79
N ALA A 79 7.04 -7.51 2.56
CA ALA A 79 5.61 -7.58 2.24
C ALA A 79 5.01 -8.87 2.81
N THR A 80 3.89 -8.76 3.49
CA THR A 80 2.98 -9.88 3.78
C THR A 80 1.80 -9.82 2.80
N ASP A 81 1.16 -10.97 2.58
CA ASP A 81 0.24 -11.27 1.47
C ASP A 81 -0.69 -10.13 1.01
N ALA A 82 -0.89 -10.10 -0.31
CA ALA A 82 -1.86 -9.27 -1.00
C ALA A 82 -3.28 -9.81 -0.78
N ALA A 83 -4.21 -8.95 -0.38
CA ALA A 83 -5.63 -9.29 -0.34
C ALA A 83 -6.20 -9.65 -1.72
N TYR A 84 -5.65 -9.02 -2.75
CA TYR A 84 -6.00 -9.20 -4.15
C TYR A 84 -4.91 -8.60 -5.03
N SER A 85 -4.63 -9.23 -6.17
CA SER A 85 -3.82 -8.64 -7.23
C SER A 85 -4.50 -8.94 -8.54
N GLY A 86 -5.13 -7.93 -9.14
CA GLY A 86 -5.84 -8.09 -10.40
C GLY A 86 -6.32 -6.79 -11.00
N GLU A 87 -6.96 -6.93 -12.16
CA GLU A 87 -7.54 -5.85 -12.95
C GLU A 87 -9.07 -5.87 -12.85
N GLY A 88 -9.70 -4.71 -13.00
CA GLY A 88 -11.16 -4.56 -12.95
C GLY A 88 -11.69 -4.24 -11.55
N ASN A 89 -13.02 -4.31 -11.41
CA ASN A 89 -13.69 -4.07 -10.13
C ASN A 89 -13.38 -5.21 -9.15
N TYR A 90 -13.30 -4.88 -7.86
CA TYR A 90 -13.01 -5.84 -6.81
C TYR A 90 -13.91 -5.61 -5.60
N SER A 91 -14.30 -6.70 -4.95
CA SER A 91 -14.94 -6.70 -3.64
C SER A 91 -14.49 -7.97 -2.92
N GLY A 92 -13.78 -7.82 -1.81
CA GLY A 92 -13.28 -8.97 -1.08
C GLY A 92 -12.60 -8.59 0.22
N HIS A 93 -12.02 -9.61 0.86
CA HIS A 93 -11.47 -9.53 2.20
C HIS A 93 -9.94 -9.45 2.17
N ALA A 94 -9.40 -8.60 3.02
CA ALA A 94 -7.99 -8.30 3.17
C ALA A 94 -7.57 -8.53 4.62
N PRO A 95 -6.92 -9.66 4.95
CA PRO A 95 -6.45 -9.91 6.30
C PRO A 95 -5.30 -8.95 6.61
N ILE A 96 -5.48 -8.13 7.65
CA ILE A 96 -4.48 -7.20 8.18
C ILE A 96 -3.99 -7.72 9.52
N ASN A 97 -2.67 -7.87 9.65
CA ASN A 97 -2.02 -8.31 10.87
C ASN A 97 -1.92 -7.17 11.88
N ALA A 98 -1.88 -7.52 13.17
CA ALA A 98 -1.68 -6.56 14.24
C ALA A 98 -0.26 -5.95 14.23
N GLY A 99 -0.14 -4.74 14.77
CA GLY A 99 1.13 -4.12 15.11
C GLY A 99 1.71 -3.19 14.04
N SER A 100 2.81 -2.53 14.43
CA SER A 100 3.46 -1.46 13.66
C SER A 100 3.91 -1.93 12.29
N SER A 101 3.30 -1.37 11.27
CA SER A 101 3.50 -1.73 9.86
C SER A 101 3.17 -0.56 8.93
N LEU A 102 3.46 -0.75 7.65
CA LEU A 102 2.97 0.11 6.58
C LEU A 102 1.92 -0.62 5.76
N ILE A 103 0.85 0.06 5.38
CA ILE A 103 -0.10 -0.41 4.37
C ILE A 103 0.19 0.36 3.10
N ALA A 104 0.41 -0.33 1.99
CA ALA A 104 0.51 0.26 0.66
C ALA A 104 -0.64 -0.23 -0.22
N ILE A 105 -1.31 0.70 -0.87
CA ILE A 105 -2.42 0.44 -1.78
C ILE A 105 -2.03 1.01 -3.14
N PRO A 106 -1.33 0.25 -3.99
CA PRO A 106 -1.13 0.65 -5.37
C PRO A 106 -2.47 0.56 -6.12
N SER A 107 -2.89 1.67 -6.72
CA SER A 107 -4.13 1.76 -7.47
C SER A 107 -4.07 2.93 -8.43
N ARG A 108 -4.69 2.81 -9.60
CA ARG A 108 -5.01 3.97 -10.46
C ARG A 108 -6.43 4.48 -10.26
N ASP A 109 -7.23 3.72 -9.52
CA ASP A 109 -8.66 3.88 -9.38
C ASP A 109 -9.06 4.30 -7.97
N HIS A 110 -10.33 4.68 -7.80
CA HIS A 110 -10.95 4.89 -6.50
C HIS A 110 -11.19 3.57 -5.78
N TRP A 111 -10.93 3.57 -4.48
CA TRP A 111 -11.14 2.41 -3.62
C TRP A 111 -11.74 2.84 -2.30
N THR A 112 -12.46 1.92 -1.66
CA THR A 112 -12.95 2.05 -0.30
C THR A 112 -12.60 0.82 0.50
N ILE A 113 -12.45 1.00 1.79
CA ILE A 113 -12.22 -0.08 2.74
C ILE A 113 -13.28 0.11 3.81
N SER A 114 -13.90 -0.97 4.27
CA SER A 114 -14.70 -1.02 5.49
C SER A 114 -14.20 -2.13 6.43
N ALA A 115 -14.40 -1.99 7.74
CA ALA A 115 -14.14 -3.10 8.65
C ALA A 115 -15.12 -4.25 8.32
N SER A 116 -14.64 -5.49 8.28
CA SER A 116 -15.58 -6.62 8.29
C SER A 116 -16.33 -6.60 9.62
N ARG A 117 -17.59 -7.04 9.61
CA ARG A 117 -18.35 -7.27 10.84
C ARG A 117 -17.71 -8.36 11.70
#